data_AF-A0A4Q0ZLX6-F1
#
_entry.id   AF-A0A4Q0ZLX6-F1
#
_cell.length_a   1.000
_cell.length_b   1.000
_cell.length_c   1.000
_cell.angle_alpha   90.00
_cell.angle_beta   90.00
_cell.angle_gamma   90.00
#
_symmetry.space_group_name_H-M   'P 1'
#
loop_
_entity.id
_entity.type
_entity.pdbx_description
1 polymer ?
#
loop_
_entity_poly.entity_id
_entity_poly.type
_entity_poly.pdbx_seq_one_letter_code
_entity_poly.pdbx_strand_id
1 'polypeptide(L)'
;MIVEKFSQNVINSGIFRLYIATGFFATLIFFVVNAELFTPLEMVFGIVGVTVVLKGVSNMMLSLIILLFNLDNKRTELDFKYNSEKIDAMLAELSIKDAASAGEKKE
;
A
#
# COMPACT_ATOMS: atom_id res chain seq x y z
N MET A 1 -9.35 1.13 -12.37
CA MET A 1 -9.01 1.83 -11.10
C MET A 1 -7.49 1.80 -10.90
N ILE A 2 -6.83 2.88 -10.46
CA ILE A 2 -5.34 2.91 -10.32
C ILE A 2 -4.86 1.86 -9.31
N VAL A 3 -5.56 1.71 -8.18
CA VAL A 3 -5.27 0.73 -7.12
C VAL A 3 -5.35 -0.72 -7.62
N GLU A 4 -6.31 -1.02 -8.49
CA GLU A 4 -6.53 -2.36 -9.04
C GLU A 4 -5.44 -2.76 -10.04
N LYS A 5 -5.03 -1.83 -10.91
CA LYS A 5 -3.88 -2.03 -11.81
C LYS A 5 -2.58 -2.21 -11.04
N PHE A 6 -2.39 -1.44 -9.95
CA PHE A 6 -1.23 -1.59 -9.07
C PHE A 6 -1.23 -2.97 -8.38
N SER A 7 -2.33 -3.38 -7.77
CA SER A 7 -2.46 -4.70 -7.14
C SER A 7 -2.19 -5.84 -8.13
N GLN A 8 -2.77 -5.77 -9.34
CA GLN A 8 -2.52 -6.75 -10.40
C GLN A 8 -1.04 -6.76 -10.82
N ASN A 9 -0.39 -5.61 -10.95
CA ASN A 9 1.03 -5.53 -11.28
C ASN A 9 1.91 -6.12 -10.18
N VAL A 10 1.62 -5.85 -8.90
CA VAL A 10 2.35 -6.40 -7.77
C VAL A 10 2.17 -7.92 -7.70
N ILE A 11 0.96 -8.43 -7.89
CA ILE A 11 0.70 -9.88 -7.92
C ILE A 11 1.43 -10.53 -9.11
N ASN A 12 1.35 -9.92 -10.30
CA ASN A 12 1.98 -10.43 -11.52
C ASN A 12 3.50 -10.33 -11.50
N SER A 13 4.09 -9.43 -10.70
CA SER A 13 5.55 -9.34 -10.52
C SER A 13 6.15 -10.63 -9.95
N GLY A 14 5.34 -11.49 -9.32
CA GLY A 14 5.81 -12.73 -8.73
C GLY A 14 6.65 -12.54 -7.46
N ILE A 15 6.76 -11.31 -6.93
CA ILE A 15 7.61 -11.01 -5.78
C ILE A 15 7.23 -11.83 -4.54
N PHE A 16 5.93 -12.04 -4.30
CA PHE A 16 5.44 -12.90 -3.22
C PHE A 16 5.75 -14.38 -3.45
N ARG A 17 5.75 -14.84 -4.71
CA ARG A 17 6.15 -16.21 -5.02
C ARG A 17 7.63 -16.42 -4.73
N LEU A 18 8.46 -15.43 -5.07
CA LEU A 18 9.89 -15.46 -4.79
C LEU A 18 10.16 -15.43 -3.29
N TYR A 19 9.46 -14.57 -2.53
CA TYR A 19 9.52 -14.55 -1.05
C TYR A 19 9.19 -15.91 -0.43
N ILE A 20 8.06 -16.52 -0.82
CA ILE A 20 7.65 -17.84 -0.33
C ILE A 20 8.67 -18.91 -0.74
N ALA A 21 9.17 -18.88 -1.98
CA ALA A 21 10.16 -19.83 -2.47
C ALA A 21 11.47 -19.74 -1.69
N THR A 22 11.99 -18.53 -1.44
CA THR A 22 13.19 -18.33 -0.64
C THR A 22 13.01 -18.86 0.77
N GLY A 23 11.87 -18.58 1.42
CA GLY A 23 11.57 -19.13 2.74
C GLY A 23 11.44 -20.65 2.74
N PHE A 24 10.80 -21.23 1.74
CA PHE A 24 10.71 -22.69 1.56
C PHE A 24 12.09 -23.34 1.43
N PHE A 25 12.96 -22.82 0.57
CA PHE A 25 14.32 -23.34 0.42
C PHE A 25 15.16 -23.15 1.68
N ALA A 26 15.04 -22.02 2.39
CA ALA A 26 15.71 -21.83 3.67
C ALA A 26 15.26 -22.87 4.71
N THR A 27 13.96 -23.18 4.74
CA THR A 27 13.39 -24.19 5.65
C THR A 27 13.87 -25.60 5.30
N LEU A 28 13.95 -25.92 4.01
CA LEU A 28 14.54 -27.18 3.53
C LEU A 28 16.00 -27.32 3.98
N ILE A 29 16.82 -26.30 3.74
CA ILE A 29 18.23 -26.30 4.16
C ILE A 29 18.34 -26.48 5.67
N PHE A 30 17.51 -25.77 6.44
CA PHE A 30 17.47 -25.90 7.90
C PHE A 30 17.22 -27.34 8.34
N PHE A 31 16.21 -28.02 7.79
CA PHE A 31 15.90 -29.40 8.16
C PHE A 31 16.96 -30.39 7.68
N VAL A 32 17.57 -30.18 6.50
CA VAL A 32 18.64 -31.05 5.99
C VAL A 32 19.89 -30.95 6.85
N VAL A 33 20.28 -29.73 7.27
CA VAL A 33 21.46 -29.52 8.13
C VAL A 33 21.23 -30.09 9.52
N ASN A 34 19.98 -30.08 10.01
CA ASN A 34 19.60 -30.56 11.34
C ASN A 34 18.88 -31.91 11.29
N ALA A 35 19.16 -32.75 10.28
CA ALA A 35 18.40 -33.97 10.02
C ALA A 35 18.42 -34.98 11.19
N GLU A 36 19.44 -34.93 12.03
CA GLU A 36 19.57 -35.79 13.23
C GLU A 36 18.62 -35.38 14.37
N LEU A 37 18.11 -34.14 14.36
CA LEU A 37 17.28 -33.59 15.43
C LEU A 37 15.78 -33.77 15.20
N PHE A 38 15.37 -34.15 13.99
CA PHE A 38 13.96 -34.22 13.60
C PHE A 38 13.64 -35.55 12.93
N THR A 39 12.44 -36.06 13.17
CA THR A 39 11.93 -37.20 12.41
C THR A 39 11.48 -36.76 11.02
N PRO A 40 11.49 -37.65 10.00
CA PRO A 40 11.02 -37.31 8.66
C PRO A 40 9.59 -36.73 8.65
N LEU A 41 8.74 -37.20 9.56
CA LEU A 41 7.36 -36.74 9.68
C LEU A 41 7.31 -35.30 10.20
N GLU A 42 8.07 -34.97 11.24
CA GLU A 42 8.19 -33.59 11.75
C GLU A 42 8.76 -32.62 10.71
N MET A 43 9.74 -33.06 9.90
CA MET A 43 10.27 -32.22 8.82
C MET A 43 9.20 -31.87 7.79
N VAL A 44 8.39 -32.83 7.37
CA VAL A 44 7.29 -32.60 6.41
C VAL A 44 6.26 -31.64 7.00
N PHE A 45 5.81 -31.88 8.23
CA PHE A 45 4.87 -30.98 8.90
C PHE A 45 5.45 -29.58 9.13
N GLY A 46 6.72 -29.48 9.49
CA GLY A 46 7.44 -28.23 9.66
C GLY A 46 7.53 -27.43 8.36
N ILE A 47 7.95 -28.06 7.26
CA ILE A 47 8.04 -27.42 5.94
C ILE A 47 6.68 -26.94 5.48
N VAL A 48 5.64 -27.79 5.57
CA VAL A 48 4.27 -27.41 5.20
C VAL A 48 3.77 -26.27 6.08
N GLY A 49 3.99 -26.36 7.40
CA GLY A 49 3.57 -25.34 8.37
C GLY A 49 4.20 -23.98 8.09
N VAL A 50 5.54 -23.93 7.95
CA VAL A 50 6.25 -22.69 7.62
C VAL A 50 5.79 -22.13 6.27
N THR A 51 5.56 -22.99 5.27
CA THR A 51 5.08 -22.54 3.95
C THR A 51 3.68 -21.92 4.03
N VAL A 52 2.76 -22.50 4.82
CA VAL A 52 1.42 -21.94 5.04
C VAL A 52 1.51 -20.59 5.74
N VAL A 53 2.36 -20.47 6.77
CA VAL A 53 2.59 -19.21 7.48
C VAL A 53 3.14 -18.14 6.53
N LEU A 54 4.18 -18.45 5.74
CA LEU A 54 4.75 -17.53 4.76
C LEU A 54 3.73 -17.06 3.73
N LYS A 55 2.84 -17.96 3.28
CA LYS A 55 1.75 -17.60 2.37
C LYS A 55 0.72 -16.69 3.05
N GLY A 56 0.40 -16.94 4.32
CA GLY A 56 -0.46 -16.07 5.13
C GLY A 56 0.12 -14.66 5.27
N VAL A 57 1.40 -14.57 5.64
CA VAL A 57 2.14 -13.29 5.76
C VAL A 57 2.17 -12.57 4.42
N SER A 58 2.36 -13.27 3.31
CA SER A 58 2.35 -12.67 1.97
C SER A 58 1.03 -11.99 1.61
N ASN A 59 -0.09 -12.63 1.95
CA ASN A 59 -1.42 -12.03 1.74
C ASN A 59 -1.65 -10.81 2.63
N MET A 60 -1.19 -10.86 3.89
CA MET A 60 -1.24 -9.70 4.79
C MET A 60 -0.40 -8.53 4.26
N MET A 61 0.81 -8.81 3.75
CA MET A 61 1.67 -7.79 3.13
C MET A 61 0.98 -7.13 1.92
N LEU A 62 0.35 -7.91 1.04
CA LEU A 62 -0.41 -7.36 -0.08
C LEU A 62 -1.55 -6.46 0.40
N SER A 63 -2.31 -6.89 1.41
CA SER A 63 -3.40 -6.10 1.99
C SER A 63 -2.90 -4.75 2.55
N LEU A 64 -1.78 -4.75 3.27
CA LEU A 64 -1.18 -3.54 3.82
C LEU A 64 -0.68 -2.59 2.73
N ILE A 65 -0.04 -3.12 1.69
CA ILE A 65 0.42 -2.34 0.54
C ILE A 65 -0.77 -1.64 -0.14
N ILE A 66 -1.87 -2.35 -0.36
CA ILE A 66 -3.09 -1.78 -0.94
C ILE A 66 -3.67 -0.69 -0.03
N LEU A 67 -3.72 -0.93 1.29
CA LEU A 67 -4.24 0.01 2.26
C LEU A 67 -3.45 1.32 2.27
N LEU A 68 -2.11 1.24 2.35
CA LEU A 68 -1.22 2.40 2.36
C LEU A 68 -1.36 3.23 1.07
N PHE A 69 -1.38 2.56 -0.08
CA PHE A 69 -1.54 3.25 -1.37
C PHE A 69 -2.88 3.99 -1.49
N ASN A 70 -3.96 3.41 -0.97
CA ASN A 70 -5.26 4.09 -0.92
C ASN A 70 -5.26 5.30 0.02
N LEU A 71 -4.54 5.19 1.15
CA LEU A 71 -4.43 6.25 2.15
C LEU A 71 -3.69 7.48 1.59
N ASP A 72 -2.60 7.27 0.86
CA ASP A 72 -1.85 8.34 0.17
C ASP A 72 -2.70 9.01 -0.91
N ASN A 73 -3.46 8.21 -1.66
CA ASN A 73 -4.38 8.74 -2.68
C ASN A 73 -5.49 9.61 -2.05
N LYS A 74 -6.06 9.17 -0.91
CA LYS A 74 -7.04 9.96 -0.14
C LYS A 74 -6.47 11.25 0.44
N ARG A 75 -5.21 11.23 0.92
CA ARG A 75 -4.53 12.45 1.39
C ARG A 75 -4.36 13.47 0.27
N THR A 76 -3.89 13.02 -0.88
CA THR A 76 -3.72 13.87 -2.07
C THR A 76 -5.04 14.49 -2.51
N GLU A 77 -6.13 13.72 -2.46
CA GLU A 77 -7.48 14.23 -2.75
C GLU A 77 -7.94 15.30 -1.74
N LEU A 78 -7.65 15.12 -0.45
CA LEU A 78 -7.98 16.09 0.59
C LEU A 78 -7.20 17.40 0.45
N ASP A 79 -5.89 17.33 0.20
CA ASP A 79 -5.05 18.52 0.01
C ASP A 79 -5.50 19.32 -1.21
N PHE A 80 -5.90 18.63 -2.29
CA PHE A 80 -6.46 19.28 -3.47
C PHE A 80 -7.76 20.02 -3.16
N LYS A 81 -8.71 19.38 -2.45
CA LYS A 81 -9.98 20.02 -2.06
C LYS A 81 -9.75 21.23 -1.16
N TYR A 82 -8.88 21.09 -0.16
CA TYR A 82 -8.55 22.20 0.74
C TYR A 82 -7.96 23.41 0.00
N ASN A 83 -7.04 23.16 -0.94
CA ASN A 83 -6.46 24.23 -1.75
C ASN A 83 -7.49 24.86 -2.71
N SER A 84 -8.39 24.06 -3.29
CA SER A 84 -9.48 24.57 -4.13
C SER A 84 -10.39 25.50 -3.35
N GLU A 85 -10.85 25.08 -2.17
CA GLU A 85 -11.72 25.90 -1.30
C GLU A 85 -11.04 27.22 -0.90
N LYS A 86 -9.73 27.18 -0.64
CA LYS A 86 -8.96 28.39 -0.34
C LYS A 86 -8.86 29.34 -1.53
N ILE A 87 -8.66 28.83 -2.74
CA ILE A 87 -8.65 29.64 -3.97
C ILE A 87 -10.02 30.28 -4.19
N ASP A 88 -11.10 29.51 -4.03
CA ASP A 88 -12.46 30.01 -4.19
C ASP A 88 -12.77 31.12 -3.18
N ALA A 89 -12.32 30.98 -1.93
CA ALA A 89 -12.45 32.02 -0.91
C ALA A 89 -11.67 33.29 -1.27
N MET A 90 -10.43 33.17 -1.77
CA MET A 90 -9.63 34.32 -2.21
C MET A 90 -10.24 35.01 -3.44
N LEU A 91 -10.81 34.24 -4.38
CA LEU A 91 -11.52 34.79 -5.55
C LEU A 91 -12.78 35.55 -5.14
N ALA A 92 -13.53 35.02 -4.16
CA ALA A 92 -14.68 35.72 -3.61
C ALA A 92 -14.26 37.03 -2.92
N GLU A 93 -13.19 37.01 -2.11
CA GLU A 93 -12.66 38.20 -1.46
C GLU A 93 -12.15 39.25 -2.46
N LEU A 94 -11.45 38.83 -3.52
CA LEU A 94 -11.02 39.70 -4.61
C LEU A 94 -12.21 40.33 -5.34
N SER A 95 -13.25 39.55 -5.61
CA SER A 95 -14.49 40.05 -6.24
C SER A 95 -15.18 41.10 -5.36
N ILE A 96 -15.19 40.90 -4.04
CA ILE A 96 -15.72 41.87 -3.07
C ILE A 96 -14.85 43.14 -3.05
N LYS A 97 -13.52 43.00 -3.04
CA LYS A 97 -12.58 44.14 -3.10
C LYS A 97 -12.74 44.94 -4.38
N ASP A 98 -12.87 44.30 -5.53
CA ASP A 98 -13.06 44.98 -6.81
C ASP A 98 -14.40 45.74 -6.84
N ALA A 99 -15.47 45.16 -6.29
CA ALA A 99 -16.76 45.83 -6.16
C ALA A 99 -16.69 47.05 -5.21
N ALA A 100 -15.97 46.94 -4.08
CA ALA A 100 -15.75 48.06 -3.16
C ALA A 100 -14.92 49.19 -3.82
N SER A 101 -13.87 48.82 -4.54
CA SER A 101 -12.99 49.76 -5.27
C SER A 101 -13.70 50.49 -6.41
N ALA A 102 -14.70 49.85 -7.03
CA ALA A 102 -15.54 50.46 -8.06
C ALA A 102 -16.56 51.47 -7.50
N GLY A 103 -16.92 51.34 -6.21
CA GLY A 103 -17.78 52.29 -5.49
C GLY A 103 -17.07 53.61 -5.14
N GLU A 104 -15.79 53.56 -4.81
CA GLU A 104 -14.99 54.73 -4.40
C GLU A 104 -14.63 55.69 -5.56
N LYS A 105 -14.76 55.27 -6.82
CA LYS A 105 -14.48 56.14 -8.00
C LYS A 105 -15.65 57.02 -8.45
N LYS A 106 -16.73 57.12 -7.67
CA LYS A 106 -17.96 57.86 -8.04
C LYS A 106 -18.29 59.09 -7.18
N GLU A 107 -17.37 59.56 -6.32
CA GLU A 107 -17.46 60.90 -5.74
C GLU A 107 -16.44 61.87 -6.36
#